data_AF-A0A8J2K947-F1
#
_entry.id   AF-A0A8J2K947-F1
#
_cell.length_a   1.000
_cell.length_b   1.000
_cell.length_c   1.000
_cell.angle_alpha   90.00
_cell.angle_beta   90.00
_cell.angle_gamma   90.00
#
_symmetry.space_group_name_H-M   'P 1'
#
loop_
_entity.id
_entity.type
_entity.pdbx_description
1 polymer ?
#
loop_
_entity_poly.entity_id
_entity_poly.type
_entity_poly.pdbx_seq_one_letter_code
_entity_poly.pdbx_strand_id
1 'polypeptide(L)'
;MPLLMAYYLKFPHWVVHLGFGIGQAQFVTYLCLTWYGNQFVYAFQGIEYSFGILYMLKEMKLGRNRYTTFETLRAPEVFIRNYRMLQILHSKAMSLYSGVVLPVHQLCYLTTASYCIYCSLALKGIIAVATMAGAFIILYWLLVAFTVFATIHRESQAVLNTWKVRKHDRWEQKTLKSLRPIKIQLGDYSFCDHSMIVTMFKSICEGAVDLVMVKGV
;
A
#
# COMPACT_ATOMS: atom_id res chain seq x y z
N MET A 1 51.83 -7.46 2.59
CA MET A 1 50.95 -6.55 3.35
C MET A 1 51.47 -5.11 3.53
N PRO A 2 52.76 -4.81 3.79
CA PRO A 2 53.19 -3.41 4.03
C PRO A 2 53.19 -2.50 2.78
N LEU A 3 53.25 -3.06 1.57
CA LEU A 3 53.24 -2.30 0.31
C LEU A 3 51.88 -1.66 -0.03
N LEU A 4 50.77 -2.23 0.43
CA LEU A 4 49.42 -1.67 0.20
C LEU A 4 49.18 -0.43 1.08
N MET A 5 49.78 -0.39 2.27
CA MET A 5 49.64 0.70 3.23
C MET A 5 50.43 1.95 2.81
N ALA A 6 51.57 1.78 2.12
CA ALA A 6 52.34 2.88 1.53
C ALA A 6 51.63 3.56 0.35
N TYR A 7 50.72 2.86 -0.33
CA TYR A 7 49.92 3.43 -1.43
C TYR A 7 48.79 4.34 -0.92
N TYR A 8 48.19 4.03 0.23
CA TYR A 8 47.14 4.86 0.84
C TYR A 8 47.64 6.22 1.34
N LEU A 9 48.93 6.35 1.66
CA LEU A 9 49.55 7.60 2.12
C LEU A 9 49.82 8.63 1.00
N LYS A 10 49.69 8.24 -0.28
CA LYS A 10 49.92 9.15 -1.42
C LYS A 10 48.65 9.74 -2.02
N PHE A 11 47.47 9.29 -1.60
CA PHE A 11 46.22 9.90 -2.07
C PHE A 11 45.91 11.12 -1.22
N PRO A 12 45.79 12.31 -1.82
CA PRO A 12 45.43 13.49 -1.07
C PRO A 12 44.01 13.30 -0.49
N HIS A 13 43.81 13.66 0.77
CA HIS A 13 42.58 13.42 1.53
C HIS A 13 41.30 13.82 0.79
N TRP A 14 41.35 14.84 -0.09
CA TRP A 14 40.21 15.25 -0.91
C TRP A 14 39.71 14.15 -1.87
N VAL A 15 40.58 13.26 -2.37
CA VAL A 15 40.20 12.14 -3.25
C VAL A 15 39.37 11.09 -2.50
N VAL A 16 39.73 10.83 -1.24
CA VAL A 16 38.97 9.89 -0.37
C VAL A 16 37.59 10.46 -0.04
N HIS A 17 37.50 11.75 0.27
CA HIS A 17 36.22 12.42 0.49
C HIS A 17 35.36 12.48 -0.78
N LEU A 18 35.97 12.72 -1.95
CA LEU A 18 35.28 12.72 -3.24
C LEU A 18 34.72 11.32 -3.57
N GLY A 19 35.52 10.26 -3.40
CA GLY A 19 35.09 8.88 -3.61
C GLY A 19 33.96 8.46 -2.67
N PHE A 20 34.03 8.88 -1.41
CA PHE A 20 32.96 8.67 -0.44
C PHE A 20 31.68 9.42 -0.81
N GLY A 21 31.79 10.69 -1.24
CA GLY A 21 30.66 11.49 -1.71
C GLY A 21 29.97 10.90 -2.95
N ILE A 22 30.76 10.41 -3.91
CA ILE A 22 30.23 9.71 -5.11
C ILE A 22 29.52 8.41 -4.71
N GLY A 23 30.12 7.62 -3.80
CA GLY A 23 29.51 6.40 -3.31
C GLY A 23 28.17 6.64 -2.60
N GLN A 24 28.07 7.68 -1.77
CA GLN A 24 26.82 8.09 -1.13
C GLN A 24 25.78 8.56 -2.14
N ALA A 25 26.18 9.38 -3.13
CA ALA A 25 25.29 9.85 -4.18
C ALA A 25 24.74 8.70 -5.04
N GLN A 26 25.59 7.73 -5.38
CA GLN A 26 25.17 6.51 -6.10
C GLN A 26 24.20 5.67 -5.25
N PHE A 27 24.51 5.45 -3.98
CA PHE A 27 23.64 4.71 -3.07
C PHE A 27 22.25 5.37 -2.93
N VAL A 28 22.20 6.69 -2.74
CA VAL A 28 20.94 7.46 -2.68
C VAL A 28 20.21 7.39 -4.01
N THR A 29 20.91 7.48 -5.14
CA THR A 29 20.30 7.38 -6.47
C THR A 29 19.70 6.00 -6.71
N TYR A 30 20.40 4.92 -6.34
CA TYR A 30 19.86 3.56 -6.41
C TYR A 30 18.66 3.38 -5.50
N LEU A 31 18.71 3.87 -4.26
CA LEU A 31 17.56 3.88 -3.36
C LEU A 31 16.37 4.62 -3.98
N CYS A 32 16.58 5.80 -4.54
CA CYS A 32 15.54 6.57 -5.22
C CYS A 32 14.99 5.84 -6.45
N LEU A 33 15.82 5.24 -7.29
CA LEU A 33 15.38 4.50 -8.48
C LEU A 33 14.62 3.23 -8.11
N THR A 34 15.12 2.45 -7.15
CA THR A 34 14.43 1.27 -6.62
C THR A 34 13.13 1.65 -5.94
N TRP A 35 13.10 2.79 -5.25
CA TRP A 35 11.90 3.36 -4.67
C TRP A 35 10.87 3.76 -5.72
N TYR A 36 11.24 4.56 -6.71
CA TYR A 36 10.35 4.97 -7.80
C TYR A 36 9.87 3.78 -8.62
N GLY A 37 10.75 2.80 -8.89
CA GLY A 37 10.38 1.56 -9.57
C GLY A 37 9.38 0.74 -8.77
N ASN A 38 9.59 0.59 -7.47
CA ASN A 38 8.66 -0.10 -6.58
C ASN A 38 7.31 0.63 -6.46
N GLN A 39 7.34 1.96 -6.36
CA GLN A 39 6.13 2.78 -6.38
C GLN A 39 5.34 2.61 -7.67
N PHE A 40 6.02 2.53 -8.82
CA PHE A 40 5.37 2.31 -10.11
C PHE A 40 4.71 0.93 -10.18
N VAL A 41 5.41 -0.13 -9.79
CA VAL A 41 4.87 -1.50 -9.74
C VAL A 41 3.66 -1.56 -8.81
N TYR A 42 3.77 -0.98 -7.62
CA TYR A 42 2.69 -0.94 -6.64
C TYR A 42 1.49 -0.12 -7.12
N ALA A 43 1.74 1.06 -7.70
CA ALA A 43 0.71 1.97 -8.17
C ALA A 43 -0.06 1.43 -9.37
N PHE A 44 0.61 0.78 -10.31
CA PHE A 44 -0.06 0.21 -11.47
C PHE A 44 -0.63 -1.18 -11.15
N GLN A 45 0.19 -2.14 -10.75
CA GLN A 45 -0.31 -3.52 -10.57
C GLN A 45 -1.20 -3.68 -9.35
N GLY A 46 -0.84 -3.08 -8.20
CA GLY A 46 -1.60 -3.25 -6.96
C GLY A 46 -2.99 -2.63 -7.01
N ILE A 47 -3.09 -1.43 -7.59
CA ILE A 47 -4.35 -0.69 -7.69
C ILE A 47 -5.23 -1.23 -8.81
N GLU A 48 -4.68 -1.51 -10.00
CA GLU A 48 -5.45 -2.13 -11.09
C GLU A 48 -6.02 -3.49 -10.65
N TYR A 49 -5.21 -4.31 -10.00
CA TYR A 49 -5.65 -5.57 -9.40
C TYR A 49 -6.81 -5.33 -8.41
N SER A 50 -6.66 -4.35 -7.53
CA SER A 50 -7.68 -4.01 -6.53
C SER A 50 -8.99 -3.55 -7.16
N PHE A 51 -8.94 -2.74 -8.22
CA PHE A 51 -10.12 -2.37 -9.00
C PHE A 51 -10.76 -3.57 -9.70
N GLY A 52 -9.96 -4.50 -10.24
CA GLY A 52 -10.43 -5.77 -10.80
C GLY A 52 -11.19 -6.61 -9.77
N ILE A 53 -10.65 -6.75 -8.56
CA ILE A 53 -11.34 -7.44 -7.45
C ILE A 53 -12.64 -6.73 -7.09
N LEU A 54 -12.62 -5.40 -6.96
CA LEU A 54 -13.83 -4.63 -6.67
C LEU A 54 -14.91 -4.82 -7.74
N TYR A 55 -14.53 -4.81 -9.02
CA TYR A 55 -15.44 -5.07 -10.12
C TYR A 55 -16.07 -6.45 -10.01
N MET A 56 -15.26 -7.50 -9.78
CA MET A 56 -15.76 -8.88 -9.63
C MET A 56 -16.69 -9.03 -8.41
N LEU A 57 -16.34 -8.44 -7.26
CA LEU A 57 -17.20 -8.43 -6.07
C LEU A 57 -18.54 -7.75 -6.35
N LYS A 58 -18.50 -6.62 -7.04
CA LYS A 58 -19.68 -5.85 -7.45
C LYS A 58 -20.59 -6.64 -8.40
N GLU A 59 -20.04 -7.40 -9.33
CA GLU A 59 -20.81 -8.28 -10.23
C GLU A 59 -21.44 -9.48 -9.48
N MET A 60 -20.76 -10.02 -8.45
CA MET A 60 -21.28 -11.13 -7.65
C MET A 60 -22.35 -10.74 -6.61
N LYS A 61 -22.61 -9.45 -6.41
CA LYS A 61 -23.57 -8.94 -5.43
C LYS A 61 -25.02 -9.14 -5.90
N LEU A 62 -25.84 -9.77 -5.08
CA LEU A 62 -27.28 -9.91 -5.34
C LEU A 62 -28.01 -8.57 -5.11
N GLY A 63 -29.04 -8.28 -5.91
CA GLY A 63 -29.94 -7.14 -5.71
C GLY A 63 -29.50 -5.81 -6.35
N ARG A 64 -28.63 -5.82 -7.36
CA ARG A 64 -28.30 -4.63 -8.16
C ARG A 64 -29.37 -4.31 -9.21
N ASN A 65 -29.52 -3.03 -9.54
CA ASN A 65 -30.49 -2.55 -10.54
C ASN A 65 -30.03 -2.74 -11.99
N ARG A 66 -28.72 -2.89 -12.24
CA ARG A 66 -28.14 -3.19 -13.56
C ARG A 66 -27.07 -4.27 -13.39
N TYR A 67 -27.20 -5.35 -14.13
CA TYR A 67 -26.22 -6.43 -14.17
C TYR A 67 -25.56 -6.45 -15.54
N THR A 68 -24.25 -6.60 -15.57
CA THR A 68 -23.48 -6.69 -16.81
C THR A 68 -23.37 -8.15 -17.27
N THR A 69 -23.60 -9.10 -16.36
CA THR A 69 -23.37 -10.53 -16.56
C THR A 69 -24.64 -11.39 -16.40
N PHE A 70 -24.65 -12.53 -17.10
CA PHE A 70 -25.76 -13.47 -17.28
C PHE A 70 -26.26 -14.11 -15.97
N GLU A 71 -27.54 -14.53 -15.96
CA GLU A 71 -28.20 -15.20 -14.83
C GLU A 71 -27.47 -16.45 -14.31
N THR A 72 -26.59 -17.04 -15.11
CA THR A 72 -25.75 -18.20 -14.76
C THR A 72 -24.79 -17.94 -13.59
N LEU A 73 -24.40 -16.68 -13.33
CA LEU A 73 -23.62 -16.33 -12.13
C LEU A 73 -24.44 -16.29 -10.83
N ARG A 74 -25.77 -16.42 -10.91
CA ARG A 74 -26.68 -16.39 -9.76
C ARG A 74 -27.03 -17.77 -9.20
N ALA A 75 -26.52 -18.84 -9.80
CA ALA A 75 -26.57 -20.17 -9.21
C ALA A 75 -25.64 -20.21 -7.98
N PRO A 76 -26.09 -20.69 -6.81
CA PRO A 76 -25.28 -20.69 -5.60
C PRO A 76 -23.96 -21.46 -5.77
N GLU A 77 -23.99 -22.60 -6.47
CA GLU A 77 -22.80 -23.40 -6.77
C GLU A 77 -21.75 -22.61 -7.57
N VAL A 78 -22.20 -21.89 -8.61
CA VAL A 78 -21.33 -21.07 -9.46
C VAL A 78 -20.74 -19.90 -8.66
N PHE A 79 -21.56 -19.25 -7.84
CA PHE A 79 -21.10 -18.20 -6.93
C PHE A 79 -20.02 -18.72 -5.96
N ILE A 80 -20.31 -19.81 -5.24
CA ILE A 80 -19.38 -20.40 -4.26
C ILE A 80 -18.05 -20.73 -4.93
N ARG A 81 -18.10 -21.36 -6.10
CA ARG A 81 -16.91 -21.73 -6.87
C ARG A 81 -16.11 -20.49 -7.27
N ASN A 82 -16.74 -19.50 -7.89
CA ASN A 82 -16.07 -18.29 -8.38
C ASN A 82 -15.50 -17.45 -7.23
N TYR A 83 -16.26 -17.29 -6.14
CA TYR A 83 -15.80 -16.59 -4.96
C TYR A 83 -14.60 -17.29 -4.32
N ARG A 84 -14.62 -18.63 -4.22
CA ARG A 84 -13.47 -19.40 -3.71
C ARG A 84 -12.24 -19.24 -4.61
N MET A 85 -12.40 -19.28 -5.93
CA MET A 85 -11.30 -19.00 -6.86
C MET A 85 -10.74 -17.59 -6.66
N LEU A 86 -11.62 -16.60 -6.46
CA LEU A 86 -11.21 -15.22 -6.19
C LEU A 86 -10.40 -15.12 -4.87
N GLN A 87 -10.81 -15.84 -3.82
CA GLN A 87 -10.04 -15.90 -2.57
C GLN A 87 -8.65 -16.52 -2.78
N ILE A 88 -8.54 -17.60 -3.55
CA ILE A 88 -7.26 -18.26 -3.84
C ILE A 88 -6.36 -17.34 -4.66
N LEU A 89 -6.92 -16.72 -5.71
CA LEU A 89 -6.20 -15.76 -6.53
C LEU A 89 -5.70 -14.60 -5.67
N HIS A 90 -6.54 -14.07 -4.78
CA HIS A 90 -6.17 -13.03 -3.84
C HIS A 90 -5.08 -13.44 -2.87
N SER A 91 -5.20 -14.62 -2.27
CA SER A 91 -4.19 -15.13 -1.36
C SER A 91 -2.83 -15.31 -2.06
N LYS A 92 -2.82 -15.73 -3.33
CA LYS A 92 -1.59 -15.89 -4.12
C LYS A 92 -1.02 -14.57 -4.60
N ALA A 93 -1.88 -13.65 -5.06
CA ALA A 93 -1.45 -12.32 -5.51
C ALA A 93 -0.90 -11.50 -4.34
N MET A 94 -1.56 -11.58 -3.18
CA MET A 94 -1.18 -10.78 -2.02
C MET A 94 -0.09 -11.39 -1.16
N SER A 95 0.29 -12.67 -1.30
CA SER A 95 1.27 -13.30 -0.39
C SER A 95 2.61 -12.56 -0.32
N LEU A 96 3.13 -12.11 -1.46
CA LEU A 96 4.35 -11.29 -1.53
C LEU A 96 4.07 -9.83 -1.12
N TYR A 97 2.91 -9.30 -1.52
CA TYR A 97 2.57 -7.91 -1.31
C TYR A 97 2.25 -7.58 0.16
N SER A 98 1.47 -8.43 0.85
CA SER A 98 1.02 -8.18 2.22
C SER A 98 2.13 -8.32 3.25
N GLY A 99 3.09 -9.24 3.02
CA GLY A 99 4.16 -9.52 3.99
C GLY A 99 5.29 -8.50 3.97
N VAL A 100 5.71 -8.05 2.78
CA VAL A 100 6.92 -7.23 2.63
C VAL A 100 6.65 -5.93 1.90
N VAL A 101 6.02 -5.98 0.72
CA VAL A 101 5.92 -4.80 -0.15
C VAL A 101 5.07 -3.71 0.47
N LEU A 102 3.88 -4.06 0.96
CA LEU A 102 2.90 -3.11 1.49
C LEU A 102 3.36 -2.44 2.80
N PRO A 103 3.90 -3.16 3.81
CA PRO A 103 4.41 -2.52 5.02
C PRO A 103 5.63 -1.62 4.75
N VAL A 104 6.55 -2.07 3.87
CA VAL A 104 7.69 -1.25 3.47
C VAL A 104 7.20 0.02 2.78
N HIS A 105 6.31 -0.08 1.78
CA HIS A 105 5.75 1.08 1.11
C HIS A 105 5.03 2.03 2.06
N GLN A 106 4.25 1.52 3.00
CA GLN A 106 3.59 2.35 4.00
C GLN A 106 4.62 3.14 4.82
N LEU A 107 5.62 2.48 5.39
CA LEU A 107 6.68 3.14 6.18
C LEU A 107 7.40 4.21 5.35
N CYS A 108 7.71 3.87 4.11
CA CYS A 108 8.34 4.70 3.11
C CYS A 108 7.54 5.98 2.82
N TYR A 109 6.24 5.87 2.55
CA TYR A 109 5.38 7.03 2.32
C TYR A 109 5.16 7.86 3.60
N LEU A 110 4.99 7.22 4.76
CA LEU A 110 4.84 7.91 6.04
C LEU A 110 6.06 8.78 6.34
N THR A 111 7.26 8.21 6.25
CA THR A 111 8.52 8.93 6.51
C THR A 111 8.74 10.07 5.51
N THR A 112 8.48 9.83 4.23
CA THR A 112 8.64 10.86 3.18
C THR A 112 7.64 11.99 3.38
N ALA A 113 6.37 11.69 3.69
CA ALA A 113 5.36 12.71 3.96
C ALA A 113 5.71 13.55 5.19
N SER A 114 6.09 12.93 6.30
CA SER A 114 6.53 13.65 7.51
C SER A 114 7.75 14.52 7.24
N TYR A 115 8.72 14.04 6.46
CA TYR A 115 9.89 14.83 6.07
C TYR A 115 9.51 16.02 5.18
N CYS A 116 8.62 15.83 4.20
CA CYS A 116 8.14 16.92 3.34
C CYS A 116 7.41 18.01 4.15
N ILE A 117 6.59 17.61 5.13
CA ILE A 117 5.90 18.54 6.05
C ILE A 117 6.91 19.26 6.94
N TYR A 118 7.88 18.55 7.50
CA TYR A 118 8.97 19.18 8.26
C TYR A 118 9.73 20.21 7.41
N CYS A 119 10.10 19.87 6.18
CA CYS A 119 10.80 20.78 5.27
C CYS A 119 9.93 21.98 4.89
N SER A 120 8.62 21.83 4.72
CA SER A 120 7.74 22.97 4.43
C SER A 120 7.60 23.92 5.61
N LEU A 121 7.70 23.42 6.85
CA LEU A 121 7.70 24.23 8.06
C LEU A 121 9.06 24.91 8.31
N ALA A 122 10.17 24.22 8.03
CA ALA A 122 11.52 24.70 8.32
C ALA A 122 12.11 25.63 7.22
N LEU A 123 11.69 25.47 5.97
CA LEU A 123 12.19 26.26 4.83
C LEU A 123 11.25 27.43 4.52
N LYS A 124 11.74 28.41 3.74
CA LYS A 124 10.96 29.60 3.33
C LYS A 124 10.89 29.72 1.81
N GLY A 125 9.91 30.47 1.34
CA GLY A 125 9.72 30.78 -0.09
C GLY A 125 9.19 29.60 -0.90
N ILE A 126 9.56 29.55 -2.18
CA ILE A 126 9.02 28.58 -3.15
C ILE A 126 9.32 27.11 -2.76
N ILE A 127 10.43 26.87 -2.09
CA ILE A 127 10.84 25.52 -1.68
C ILE A 127 9.86 24.95 -0.66
N ALA A 128 9.38 25.77 0.29
CA ALA A 128 8.40 25.35 1.29
C ALA A 128 7.04 24.99 0.67
N VAL A 129 6.63 25.75 -0.36
CA VAL A 129 5.41 25.47 -1.11
C VAL A 129 5.54 24.16 -1.89
N ALA A 130 6.69 23.94 -2.55
CA ALA A 130 6.95 22.73 -3.31
C ALA A 130 6.98 21.48 -2.43
N THR A 131 7.63 21.53 -1.27
CA THR A 131 7.66 20.40 -0.33
C THR A 131 6.28 20.12 0.27
N MET A 132 5.49 21.16 0.56
CA MET A 132 4.11 21.00 1.02
C MET A 132 3.23 20.35 -0.05
N ALA A 133 3.33 20.78 -1.31
CA ALA A 133 2.61 20.17 -2.42
C ALA A 133 3.00 18.68 -2.59
N GLY A 134 4.29 18.35 -2.45
CA GLY A 134 4.78 16.98 -2.44
C GLY A 134 4.15 16.14 -1.32
N ALA A 135 4.07 16.68 -0.10
CA ALA A 135 3.37 16.02 1.01
C ALA A 135 1.90 15.76 0.67
N PHE A 136 1.17 16.75 0.15
CA PHE A 136 -0.23 16.59 -0.23
C PHE A 136 -0.45 15.50 -1.29
N ILE A 137 0.43 15.40 -2.29
CA ILE A 137 0.34 14.35 -3.31
C ILE A 137 0.50 12.96 -2.68
N ILE A 138 1.49 12.79 -1.79
CA ILE A 138 1.72 11.53 -1.08
C ILE A 138 0.52 11.16 -0.20
N LEU A 139 0.02 12.13 0.56
CA LEU A 139 -1.13 11.95 1.45
C LEU A 139 -2.40 11.59 0.68
N TYR A 140 -2.67 12.28 -0.43
CA TYR A 140 -3.77 11.98 -1.32
C TYR A 140 -3.66 10.57 -1.92
N TRP A 141 -2.45 10.18 -2.33
CA TRP A 141 -2.20 8.85 -2.84
C TRP A 141 -2.49 7.75 -1.82
N LEU A 142 -1.96 7.91 -0.59
CA LEU A 142 -2.24 7.00 0.52
C LEU A 142 -3.75 6.92 0.79
N LEU A 143 -4.45 8.05 0.83
CA LEU A 143 -5.90 8.10 1.02
C LEU A 143 -6.63 7.26 -0.03
N VAL A 144 -6.33 7.45 -1.31
CA VAL A 144 -6.97 6.73 -2.41
C VAL A 144 -6.68 5.22 -2.32
N ALA A 145 -5.41 4.84 -2.19
CA ALA A 145 -5.00 3.43 -2.17
C ALA A 145 -5.64 2.66 -0.99
N PHE A 146 -5.52 3.18 0.23
CA PHE A 146 -6.06 2.51 1.41
C PHE A 146 -7.60 2.54 1.45
N THR A 147 -8.24 3.57 0.87
CA THR A 147 -9.70 3.58 0.71
C THR A 147 -10.17 2.47 -0.22
N VAL A 148 -9.48 2.25 -1.34
CA VAL A 148 -9.78 1.15 -2.26
C VAL A 148 -9.64 -0.20 -1.55
N PHE A 149 -8.58 -0.39 -0.78
CA PHE A 149 -8.36 -1.64 -0.04
C PHE A 149 -9.41 -1.89 1.04
N ALA A 150 -9.77 -0.86 1.82
CA ALA A 150 -10.83 -0.95 2.82
C ALA A 150 -12.19 -1.26 2.16
N THR A 151 -12.43 -0.69 0.97
CA THR A 151 -13.65 -0.92 0.19
C THR A 151 -13.76 -2.38 -0.27
N ILE A 152 -12.65 -3.03 -0.63
CA ILE A 152 -12.65 -4.47 -0.99
C ILE A 152 -13.20 -5.30 0.16
N HIS A 153 -12.74 -5.03 1.38
CA HIS A 153 -13.22 -5.76 2.55
C HIS A 153 -14.71 -5.56 2.78
N ARG A 154 -15.17 -4.30 2.72
CA ARG A 154 -16.58 -3.94 2.91
C ARG A 154 -17.49 -4.56 1.85
N GLU A 155 -17.14 -4.46 0.57
CA GLU A 155 -17.94 -5.05 -0.51
C GLU A 155 -17.92 -6.58 -0.45
N SER A 156 -16.79 -7.18 -0.10
CA SER A 156 -16.69 -8.63 0.10
C SER A 156 -17.60 -9.12 1.23
N GLN A 157 -17.65 -8.42 2.35
CA GLN A 157 -18.61 -8.69 3.42
C GLN A 157 -20.06 -8.54 2.94
N ALA A 158 -20.35 -7.44 2.22
CA ALA A 158 -21.70 -7.18 1.71
C ALA A 158 -22.17 -8.30 0.77
N VAL A 159 -21.31 -8.75 -0.16
CA VAL A 159 -21.59 -9.88 -1.05
C VAL A 159 -21.91 -11.13 -0.23
N LEU A 160 -21.02 -11.55 0.67
CA LEU A 160 -21.26 -12.75 1.49
C LEU A 160 -22.54 -12.65 2.31
N ASN A 161 -22.86 -11.48 2.86
CA ASN A 161 -24.07 -11.29 3.64
C ASN A 161 -25.33 -11.42 2.77
N THR A 162 -25.35 -10.82 1.57
CA THR A 162 -26.50 -10.98 0.65
C THR A 162 -26.75 -12.44 0.27
N TRP A 163 -25.69 -13.22 0.10
CA TRP A 163 -25.81 -14.64 -0.20
C TRP A 163 -26.20 -15.47 1.02
N LYS A 164 -25.72 -15.16 2.23
CA LYS A 164 -26.08 -15.90 3.45
C LYS A 164 -27.55 -15.78 3.86
N VAL A 165 -28.21 -14.69 3.50
CA VAL A 165 -29.62 -14.43 3.86
C VAL A 165 -30.61 -15.18 2.95
N ARG A 166 -30.18 -15.60 1.76
CA ARG A 166 -31.03 -16.36 0.83
C ARG A 166 -31.24 -17.80 1.33
N LYS A 167 -32.41 -18.38 1.05
CA LYS A 167 -32.68 -19.79 1.31
C LYS A 167 -31.80 -20.64 0.40
N HIS A 168 -31.02 -21.53 1.01
CA HIS A 168 -30.08 -22.45 0.38
C HIS A 168 -30.18 -23.81 1.05
N ASP A 169 -29.70 -24.84 0.35
CA ASP A 169 -29.65 -26.18 0.90
C ASP A 169 -28.65 -26.28 2.06
N ARG A 170 -28.79 -27.30 2.92
CA ARG A 170 -27.94 -27.48 4.11
C ARG A 170 -26.45 -27.49 3.76
N TRP A 171 -26.09 -28.13 2.64
CA TRP A 171 -24.71 -28.20 2.17
C TRP A 171 -24.18 -26.82 1.73
N GLU A 172 -24.97 -26.09 0.93
CA GLU A 172 -24.63 -24.75 0.46
C GLU A 172 -24.47 -23.76 1.62
N GLN A 173 -25.38 -23.80 2.61
CA GLN A 173 -25.26 -22.97 3.81
C GLN A 173 -23.98 -23.25 4.59
N LYS A 174 -23.62 -24.53 4.75
CA LYS A 174 -22.36 -24.92 5.41
C LYS A 174 -21.15 -24.37 4.64
N THR A 175 -21.17 -24.46 3.32
CA THR A 175 -20.08 -23.96 2.47
C THR A 175 -19.98 -22.43 2.49
N LEU A 176 -21.11 -21.71 2.39
CA LEU A 176 -21.17 -20.24 2.48
C LEU A 176 -20.68 -19.73 3.83
N LYS A 177 -20.93 -20.44 4.92
CA LYS A 177 -20.37 -20.12 6.26
C LYS A 177 -18.86 -20.27 6.32
N SER A 178 -18.27 -21.15 5.49
CA SER A 178 -16.81 -21.34 5.40
C SER A 178 -16.10 -20.25 4.58
N LEU A 179 -16.84 -19.50 3.75
CA LEU A 179 -16.27 -18.42 2.96
C LEU A 179 -15.93 -17.24 3.87
N ARG A 180 -14.73 -16.69 3.69
CA ARG A 180 -14.21 -15.56 4.45
C ARG A 180 -14.24 -14.30 3.58
N PRO A 181 -14.47 -13.11 4.18
CA PRO A 181 -14.29 -11.87 3.46
C PRO A 181 -12.85 -11.76 2.92
N ILE A 182 -12.71 -11.29 1.69
CA ILE A 182 -11.44 -10.88 1.11
C ILE A 182 -10.99 -9.62 1.84
N LYS A 183 -9.74 -9.59 2.28
CA LYS A 183 -9.15 -8.45 2.98
C LYS A 183 -7.67 -8.35 2.61
N ILE A 184 -7.21 -7.13 2.43
CA ILE A 184 -5.80 -6.85 2.18
C ILE A 184 -5.11 -6.77 3.55
N GLN A 185 -4.23 -7.74 3.81
CA GLN A 185 -3.46 -7.78 5.04
C GLN A 185 -2.26 -6.84 4.94
N LEU A 186 -1.91 -6.24 6.07
CA LEU A 186 -0.71 -5.44 6.26
C LEU A 186 0.14 -6.16 7.32
N GLY A 187 1.10 -6.96 6.85
CA GLY A 187 1.83 -7.92 7.69
C GLY A 187 0.92 -9.01 8.25
N ASP A 188 1.35 -9.63 9.34
CA ASP A 188 0.66 -10.79 9.95
C ASP A 188 -0.47 -10.41 10.92
N TYR A 189 -0.46 -9.17 11.42
CA TYR A 189 -1.30 -8.78 12.57
C TYR A 189 -2.41 -7.77 12.23
N SER A 190 -2.35 -7.13 11.07
CA SER A 190 -3.29 -6.05 10.72
C SER A 190 -3.83 -6.18 9.29
N PHE A 191 -4.90 -5.46 9.00
CA PHE A 191 -5.48 -5.38 7.66
C PHE A 191 -5.91 -3.95 7.37
N CYS A 192 -5.96 -3.60 6.09
CA CYS A 192 -6.35 -2.26 5.66
C CYS A 192 -7.84 -2.03 5.93
N ASP A 193 -8.13 -1.16 6.90
CA ASP A 193 -9.48 -0.66 7.18
C ASP A 193 -9.55 0.87 7.05
N HIS A 194 -10.76 1.43 7.12
CA HIS A 194 -10.94 2.88 7.00
C HIS A 194 -10.32 3.64 8.19
N SER A 195 -10.27 3.05 9.38
CA SER A 195 -9.63 3.66 10.55
C SER A 195 -8.13 3.82 10.38
N MET A 196 -7.48 2.90 9.66
CA MET A 196 -6.04 2.93 9.44
C MET A 196 -5.60 4.20 8.72
N ILE A 197 -6.43 4.73 7.81
CA ILE A 197 -6.20 6.00 7.12
C ILE A 197 -6.10 7.15 8.12
N VAL A 198 -7.04 7.22 9.07
CA VAL A 198 -7.08 8.25 10.11
C VAL A 198 -5.86 8.12 11.02
N THR A 199 -5.52 6.90 11.43
CA THR A 199 -4.34 6.62 12.26
C THR A 199 -3.06 7.03 11.55
N MET A 200 -2.91 6.71 10.26
CA MET A 200 -1.75 7.09 9.46
C MET A 200 -1.61 8.61 9.36
N PHE A 201 -2.68 9.35 9.05
CA PHE A 201 -2.61 10.81 9.00
C PHE A 201 -2.24 11.41 10.34
N LYS A 202 -2.82 10.90 11.42
CA LYS A 202 -2.46 11.32 12.78
C LYS A 202 -0.96 11.14 13.04
N SER A 203 -0.42 9.94 12.76
CA SER A 203 1.01 9.66 12.95
C SER A 203 1.93 10.53 12.09
N ILE A 204 1.52 10.88 10.86
CA ILE A 204 2.30 11.77 9.98
C ILE A 204 2.37 13.18 10.57
N CYS A 205 1.24 13.70 11.04
CA CYS A 205 1.15 15.02 11.65
C CYS A 205 1.92 15.08 12.97
N GLU A 206 1.73 14.10 13.86
CA GLU A 206 2.46 14.00 15.13
C GLU A 206 3.97 13.91 14.88
N GLY A 207 4.41 13.02 13.99
CA GLY A 207 5.83 12.88 13.66
C GLY A 207 6.45 14.13 13.04
N ALA A 208 5.68 14.90 12.24
CA ALA A 208 6.15 16.17 11.71
C ALA A 208 6.29 17.24 12.80
N VAL A 209 5.34 17.33 13.73
CA VAL A 209 5.38 18.27 14.87
C VAL A 209 6.54 17.94 15.81
N ASP A 210 6.72 16.66 16.16
CA ASP A 210 7.81 16.21 17.02
C ASP A 210 9.19 16.58 16.45
N LEU A 211 9.36 16.43 15.12
CA LEU A 211 10.60 16.82 14.44
C LEU A 211 10.87 18.33 14.51
N VAL A 212 9.84 19.17 14.49
CA VAL A 212 9.97 20.62 14.64
C VAL A 212 10.31 20.98 16.09
N MET A 213 9.58 20.40 17.06
CA MET A 213 9.77 20.68 18.49
C MET A 213 11.14 20.25 19.00
N VAL A 214 11.67 19.11 18.54
CA VAL A 214 13.00 18.60 18.95
C VAL A 214 14.13 19.48 18.41
N LYS A 215 13.95 20.13 17.26
CA LYS A 215 15.00 20.95 16.63
C LYS A 215 14.97 22.43 17.02
N GLY A 216 14.00 22.88 17.80
CA GLY A 216 13.92 24.25 18.30
C GLY A 216 13.87 25.30 17.19
N VAL A 217 13.21 24.98 16.06
CA VAL A 217 12.93 25.92 14.96
C VAL A 217 11.70 26.74 15.29
#